data_AF-A0A2G8K5Y1-F1
#
_entry.id   AF-A0A2G8K5Y1-F1
#
_cell.length_a   1.000
_cell.length_b   1.000
_cell.length_c   1.000
_cell.angle_alpha   90.00
_cell.angle_beta   90.00
_cell.angle_gamma   90.00
#
_symmetry.space_group_name_H-M   'P 1'
#
loop_
_entity.id
_entity.type
_entity.pdbx_description
1 polymer ?
#
loop_
_entity_poly.entity_id
_entity_poly.type
_entity_poly.pdbx_seq_one_letter_code
_entity_poly.pdbx_strand_id
1 'polypeptide(L)'
;MTKYFKIFCLALSASECYGYGDPHYFDFAGQHFDNQGVGTYILSRDLSQNPPLYMVLIDNIPCEAFPTTSCPQQLIVETMGHTIQLFGNLTDIFRPQAAIDGQLVTPPYQDDDFTIFANGIFMVLVVPDIGLEVRFLPQGYNYFRVVVPSAVYYNNTDGLCAAAKSTCTQMTPKSVKGHGAPPCVPTHEQSHWCENLFLPIFEPCWDKVDPCDFFDTCSTDICVSNQTESCWSLEAYAMECTFHGICLEWRNDTFCHEECPEGKEFRECVCPDNLDGDATCYEDWYHGGKENCDLDPVEGCFCPPGTREDENGECVPCFTTPVPSTTGTKVTSEVTSTGPPETTTSGPSSTVTTGASTTGPTTIEVML
;
A
#
# COMPACT_ATOMS: atom_id res chain seq x y z
N MET A 1 20.28 -9.30 6.74
CA MET A 1 19.67 -8.59 7.89
C MET A 1 19.79 -7.10 7.62
N THR A 2 19.04 -6.61 6.64
CA THR A 2 19.14 -5.22 6.16
C THR A 2 17.99 -4.46 6.79
N LYS A 3 18.33 -3.32 7.40
CA LYS A 3 17.45 -2.45 8.17
C LYS A 3 16.32 -1.94 7.27
N TYR A 4 15.10 -2.43 7.48
CA TYR A 4 13.91 -1.73 7.02
C TYR A 4 13.75 -0.45 7.86
N PHE A 5 13.66 0.64 7.11
CA PHE A 5 13.39 2.02 7.46
C PHE A 5 12.95 2.31 8.91
N LYS A 6 13.79 3.07 9.64
CA LYS A 6 13.24 4.02 10.61
C LYS A 6 12.59 5.15 9.81
N ILE A 7 11.29 5.02 9.56
CA ILE A 7 10.44 6.12 9.10
C ILE A 7 10.66 7.28 10.07
N PHE A 8 11.05 8.44 9.53
CA PHE A 8 11.23 9.65 10.31
C PHE A 8 9.89 9.98 10.99
N CYS A 9 9.88 9.86 12.31
CA CYS A 9 8.72 10.11 13.16
C CYS A 9 8.52 11.63 13.31
N LEU A 10 7.92 12.24 12.29
CA LEU A 10 7.06 13.41 12.42
C LEU A 10 5.81 13.04 11.65
N ALA A 11 4.65 12.98 12.32
CA ALA A 11 3.36 12.90 11.65
C ALA A 11 3.16 14.20 10.87
N LEU A 12 3.84 14.34 9.75
CA LEU A 12 3.54 15.33 8.73
C LEU A 12 2.24 14.85 8.11
N SER A 13 1.23 15.72 8.09
CA SER A 13 0.05 15.47 7.25
C SER A 13 0.53 15.22 5.82
N ALA A 14 -0.03 14.20 5.18
CA ALA A 14 0.21 13.90 3.78
C ALA A 14 -0.89 14.54 2.92
N SER A 15 -0.51 15.00 1.73
CA SER A 15 -1.43 15.42 0.68
C SER A 15 -1.47 14.34 -0.37
N GLU A 16 -2.68 13.94 -0.73
CA GLU A 16 -2.93 12.74 -1.53
C GLU A 16 -3.75 13.16 -2.76
N CYS A 17 -3.29 12.73 -3.93
CA CYS A 17 -4.00 12.89 -5.19
C CYS A 17 -4.11 11.51 -5.81
N TYR A 18 -5.28 11.12 -6.26
CA TYR A 18 -5.50 9.81 -6.84
C TYR A 18 -6.53 9.88 -7.96
N GLY A 19 -6.60 8.82 -8.74
CA GLY A 19 -7.67 8.65 -9.70
C GLY A 19 -7.91 7.17 -9.97
N TYR A 20 -9.14 6.85 -10.34
CA TYR A 20 -9.58 5.49 -10.67
C TYR A 20 -10.53 5.52 -11.86
N GLY A 21 -10.60 4.42 -12.61
CA GLY A 21 -11.49 4.27 -13.76
C GLY A 21 -11.17 5.13 -14.98
N ASP A 22 -10.42 6.25 -14.81
CA ASP A 22 -10.21 7.37 -15.75
C ASP A 22 -11.52 7.74 -16.49
N PRO A 23 -12.26 8.73 -15.96
CA PRO A 23 -11.67 10.04 -15.68
C PRO A 23 -11.67 10.54 -14.23
N HIS A 24 -12.04 9.73 -13.24
CA HIS A 24 -12.36 10.24 -11.89
C HIS A 24 -11.12 10.52 -11.04
N TYR A 25 -10.79 11.79 -10.86
CA TYR A 25 -9.57 12.24 -10.21
C TYR A 25 -9.92 13.04 -8.95
N PHE A 26 -9.08 12.96 -7.94
CA PHE A 26 -9.16 13.71 -6.70
C PHE A 26 -7.87 14.49 -6.52
N ASP A 27 -7.98 15.81 -6.36
CA ASP A 27 -6.82 16.68 -6.15
C ASP A 27 -6.30 16.61 -4.69
N PHE A 28 -5.18 17.28 -4.40
CA PHE A 28 -4.62 17.34 -3.04
C PHE A 28 -5.50 18.02 -1.98
N ALA A 29 -6.61 18.64 -2.38
CA ALA A 29 -7.62 19.19 -1.47
C ALA A 29 -8.83 18.26 -1.30
N GLY A 30 -8.82 17.07 -1.92
CA GLY A 30 -9.91 16.11 -1.90
C GLY A 30 -11.07 16.49 -2.83
N GLN A 31 -10.87 17.41 -3.78
CA GLN A 31 -11.92 17.77 -4.72
C GLN A 31 -11.93 16.78 -5.89
N HIS A 32 -13.08 16.13 -6.10
CA HIS A 32 -13.36 15.33 -7.29
C HIS A 32 -13.46 16.20 -8.56
N PHE A 33 -12.92 15.71 -9.67
CA PHE A 33 -13.12 16.22 -11.02
C PHE A 33 -12.86 15.11 -12.07
N ASP A 34 -13.38 15.32 -13.28
CA ASP A 34 -13.17 14.38 -14.40
C ASP A 34 -12.15 14.91 -15.42
N ASN A 35 -11.20 14.06 -15.86
CA ASN A 35 -10.29 14.31 -16.98
C ASN A 35 -10.27 13.17 -18.02
N GLN A 36 -11.12 13.22 -19.07
CA GLN A 36 -11.20 12.21 -20.14
C GLN A 36 -10.24 12.45 -21.33
N GLY A 37 -9.12 13.14 -21.09
CA GLY A 37 -8.22 13.55 -22.16
C GLY A 37 -7.24 12.44 -22.59
N VAL A 38 -7.08 12.25 -23.90
CA VAL A 38 -5.99 11.42 -24.46
C VAL A 38 -4.73 12.27 -24.61
N GLY A 39 -3.60 11.74 -24.13
CA GLY A 39 -2.30 12.36 -24.16
C GLY A 39 -1.62 12.36 -22.79
N THR A 40 -0.47 13.04 -22.71
CA THR A 40 0.31 13.13 -21.49
C THR A 40 -0.03 14.42 -20.72
N TYR A 41 -0.39 14.28 -19.44
CA TYR A 41 -0.76 15.37 -18.56
C TYR A 41 0.16 15.42 -17.34
N ILE A 42 0.44 16.62 -16.84
CA ILE A 42 1.12 16.79 -15.55
C ILE A 42 0.09 16.53 -14.45
N LEU A 43 0.24 15.43 -13.71
CA LEU A 43 -0.52 15.19 -12.50
C LEU A 43 -0.07 16.16 -11.42
N SER A 44 1.21 16.16 -11.09
CA SER A 44 1.75 17.04 -10.05
C SER A 44 3.19 17.40 -10.35
N ARG A 45 3.54 18.68 -10.19
CA ARG A 45 4.92 19.14 -10.28
C ARG A 45 5.23 20.08 -9.13
N ASP A 46 6.39 19.89 -8.52
CA ASP A 46 6.91 20.73 -7.45
C ASP A 46 7.23 22.16 -7.95
N LEU A 47 6.82 23.16 -7.18
CA LEU A 47 7.12 24.58 -7.39
C LEU A 47 7.93 25.22 -6.25
N SER A 48 8.31 24.44 -5.22
CA SER A 48 9.06 24.95 -4.07
C SER A 48 10.47 25.41 -4.42
N GLN A 49 11.04 24.90 -5.52
CA GLN A 49 12.34 25.29 -6.04
C GLN A 49 12.45 25.12 -7.57
N ASN A 50 13.58 25.56 -8.13
CA ASN A 50 13.91 25.40 -9.55
C ASN A 50 15.38 24.91 -9.68
N PRO A 51 15.64 23.73 -10.23
CA PRO A 51 14.68 22.79 -10.84
C PRO A 51 13.71 22.16 -9.81
N PRO A 52 12.50 21.74 -10.23
CA PRO A 52 11.56 20.99 -9.40
C PRO A 52 12.22 19.74 -8.80
N LEU A 53 11.85 19.40 -7.56
CA LEU A 53 12.26 18.14 -6.93
C LEU A 53 11.61 16.92 -7.60
N TYR A 54 10.38 17.09 -8.08
CA TYR A 54 9.69 16.05 -8.84
C TYR A 54 8.70 16.63 -9.87
N MET A 55 8.39 15.84 -10.88
CA MET A 55 7.23 15.97 -11.76
C MET A 55 6.65 14.59 -12.05
N VAL A 56 5.37 14.39 -11.75
CA VAL A 56 4.60 13.19 -12.07
C VAL A 56 3.67 13.50 -13.24
N LEU A 57 3.77 12.70 -14.29
CA LEU A 57 2.90 12.75 -15.46
C LEU A 57 2.09 11.45 -15.57
N ILE A 58 0.89 11.57 -16.14
CA ILE A 58 0.05 10.46 -16.55
C ILE A 58 -0.08 10.48 -18.07
N ASP A 59 0.12 9.32 -18.69
CA ASP A 59 -0.01 9.17 -20.14
C ASP A 59 -1.25 8.34 -20.46
N ASN A 60 -2.25 9.02 -21.01
CA ASN A 60 -3.57 8.47 -21.27
C ASN A 60 -3.73 8.09 -22.74
N ILE A 61 -4.15 6.87 -23.00
CA ILE A 61 -4.48 6.36 -24.34
C ILE A 61 -5.99 6.07 -24.42
N PRO A 62 -6.59 5.94 -25.62
CA PRO A 62 -7.94 5.42 -25.74
C PRO A 62 -8.05 4.04 -25.08
N CYS A 63 -9.04 3.82 -24.21
CA CYS A 63 -9.26 2.51 -23.60
C CYS A 63 -9.59 1.46 -24.67
N GLU A 64 -9.04 0.24 -24.52
CA GLU A 64 -9.31 -0.84 -25.48
C GLU A 64 -10.79 -1.28 -25.44
N ALA A 65 -11.34 -1.45 -24.24
CA ALA A 65 -12.74 -1.87 -24.05
C ALA A 65 -13.76 -0.76 -24.38
N PHE A 66 -13.37 0.51 -24.16
CA PHE A 66 -14.24 1.68 -24.36
C PHE A 66 -13.49 2.78 -25.11
N PRO A 67 -13.32 2.70 -26.45
CA PRO A 67 -12.44 3.61 -27.20
C PRO A 67 -12.83 5.10 -27.16
N THR A 68 -14.00 5.43 -26.63
CA THR A 68 -14.47 6.81 -26.40
C THR A 68 -14.00 7.40 -25.07
N THR A 69 -13.41 6.60 -24.18
CA THR A 69 -12.81 7.02 -22.92
C THR A 69 -11.28 6.87 -22.98
N SER A 70 -10.59 7.42 -21.99
CA SER A 70 -9.14 7.29 -21.83
C SER A 70 -8.80 6.34 -20.69
N CYS A 71 -7.67 5.65 -20.80
CA CYS A 71 -7.11 4.76 -19.79
C CYS A 71 -5.63 5.12 -19.59
N PRO A 72 -5.11 5.09 -18.36
CA PRO A 72 -3.70 5.37 -18.11
C PRO A 72 -2.85 4.20 -18.60
N GLN A 73 -1.94 4.49 -19.53
CA GLN A 73 -0.97 3.52 -20.05
C GLN A 73 0.24 3.41 -19.12
N GLN A 74 0.70 4.53 -18.59
CA GLN A 74 1.88 4.63 -17.76
C GLN A 74 1.87 5.90 -16.90
N LEU A 75 2.61 5.85 -15.79
CA LEU A 75 3.07 7.04 -15.09
C LEU A 75 4.53 7.31 -15.42
N ILE A 76 4.86 8.58 -15.58
CA ILE A 76 6.23 9.05 -15.83
C ILE A 76 6.60 9.98 -14.68
N VAL A 77 7.68 9.68 -13.98
CA VAL A 77 8.17 10.44 -12.83
C VAL A 77 9.56 10.96 -13.15
N GLU A 78 9.69 12.29 -13.24
CA GLU A 78 10.97 12.96 -13.32
C GLU A 78 11.40 13.40 -11.92
N THR A 79 12.50 12.85 -11.41
CA THR A 79 13.03 13.17 -10.07
C THR A 79 14.51 12.77 -9.97
N MET A 80 15.28 13.47 -9.13
CA MET A 80 16.71 13.18 -8.90
C MET A 80 17.57 13.02 -10.16
N GLY A 81 17.18 13.68 -11.26
CA GLY A 81 17.88 13.60 -12.55
C GLY A 81 17.53 12.36 -13.40
N HIS A 82 16.62 11.51 -12.93
CA HIS A 82 16.12 10.33 -13.64
C HIS A 82 14.74 10.55 -14.23
N THR A 83 14.48 9.85 -15.34
CA THR A 83 13.12 9.63 -15.87
C THR A 83 12.70 8.20 -15.57
N ILE A 84 11.74 8.04 -14.66
CA ILE A 84 11.24 6.73 -14.21
C ILE A 84 9.86 6.51 -14.82
N GLN A 85 9.67 5.42 -15.53
CA GLN A 85 8.38 5.04 -16.12
C GLN A 85 7.85 3.81 -15.39
N LEU A 86 6.61 3.89 -14.89
CA LEU A 86 5.86 2.77 -14.34
C LEU A 86 4.77 2.39 -15.33
N PHE A 87 4.81 1.16 -15.83
CA PHE A 87 3.88 0.69 -16.86
C PHE A 87 3.60 -0.80 -16.70
N GLY A 88 2.51 -1.26 -17.30
CA GLY A 88 2.20 -2.68 -17.35
C GLY A 88 1.34 -3.02 -18.54
N ASN A 89 1.29 -4.31 -18.81
CA ASN A 89 0.47 -4.87 -19.86
C ASN A 89 -0.67 -5.65 -19.21
N LEU A 90 -1.88 -5.50 -19.74
CA LEU A 90 -3.08 -6.27 -19.37
C LEU A 90 -2.82 -7.78 -19.34
N THR A 91 -1.93 -8.28 -20.19
CA THR A 91 -1.64 -9.72 -20.29
C THR A 91 -0.73 -10.25 -19.19
N ASP A 92 -0.09 -9.39 -18.38
CA ASP A 92 0.84 -9.79 -17.33
C ASP A 92 0.82 -8.78 -16.17
N ILE A 93 -0.37 -8.59 -15.58
CA ILE A 93 -0.59 -7.66 -14.45
C ILE A 93 0.23 -8.01 -13.21
N PHE A 94 0.70 -9.26 -13.09
CA PHE A 94 1.52 -9.74 -11.98
C PHE A 94 3.03 -9.47 -12.19
N ARG A 95 3.45 -9.01 -13.37
CA ARG A 95 4.83 -8.59 -13.63
C ARG A 95 4.89 -7.08 -13.81
N PRO A 96 5.05 -6.32 -12.73
CA PRO A 96 5.26 -4.88 -12.82
C PRO A 96 6.47 -4.58 -13.69
N GLN A 97 6.33 -3.64 -14.63
CA GLN A 97 7.42 -3.21 -15.50
C GLN A 97 7.76 -1.77 -15.19
N ALA A 98 9.05 -1.51 -15.05
CA ALA A 98 9.55 -0.16 -14.90
C ALA A 98 10.71 0.08 -15.86
N ALA A 99 10.88 1.32 -16.30
CA ALA A 99 12.06 1.73 -17.03
C ALA A 99 12.68 2.96 -16.36
N ILE A 100 14.00 3.01 -16.32
CA ILE A 100 14.77 4.13 -15.78
C ILE A 100 15.67 4.63 -16.90
N ASP A 101 15.52 5.90 -17.26
CA ASP A 101 16.25 6.54 -18.36
C ASP A 101 16.16 5.75 -19.69
N GLY A 102 14.99 5.15 -19.93
CA GLY A 102 14.70 4.33 -21.11
C GLY A 102 15.20 2.88 -21.03
N GLN A 103 15.87 2.47 -19.94
CA GLN A 103 16.29 1.09 -19.73
C GLN A 103 15.29 0.33 -18.85
N LEU A 104 14.78 -0.80 -19.34
CA LEU A 104 13.89 -1.69 -18.59
C LEU A 104 14.60 -2.24 -17.34
N VAL A 105 13.90 -2.21 -16.20
CA VAL A 105 14.31 -2.80 -14.93
C VAL A 105 13.21 -3.72 -14.40
N THR A 106 13.59 -4.67 -13.54
CA THR A 106 12.67 -5.62 -12.91
C THR A 106 12.55 -5.26 -11.42
N PRO A 107 11.37 -4.85 -10.94
CA PRO A 107 11.12 -4.67 -9.52
C PRO A 107 11.27 -5.99 -8.72
N PRO A 108 11.71 -5.96 -7.45
CA PRO A 108 12.15 -4.77 -6.73
C PRO A 108 13.49 -4.24 -7.26
N TYR A 109 13.56 -2.92 -7.43
CA TYR A 109 14.75 -2.19 -7.87
C TYR A 109 15.04 -1.09 -6.84
N GLN A 110 16.29 -0.99 -6.41
CA GLN A 110 16.73 0.00 -5.45
C GLN A 110 17.91 0.78 -6.02
N ASP A 111 17.78 2.10 -5.99
CA ASP A 111 18.83 3.08 -6.21
C ASP A 111 19.22 3.73 -4.86
N ASP A 112 20.24 4.60 -4.87
CA ASP A 112 20.60 5.40 -3.68
C ASP A 112 19.47 6.40 -3.34
N ASP A 113 18.76 6.92 -4.34
CA ASP A 113 17.78 8.00 -4.18
C ASP A 113 16.32 7.52 -4.11
N PHE A 114 16.00 6.35 -4.70
CA PHE A 114 14.62 5.86 -4.81
C PHE A 114 14.53 4.33 -4.81
N THR A 115 13.31 3.82 -4.63
CA THR A 115 13.02 2.37 -4.70
C THR A 115 11.74 2.14 -5.48
N ILE A 116 11.75 1.14 -6.36
CA ILE A 116 10.59 0.67 -7.12
C ILE A 116 10.32 -0.76 -6.69
N PHE A 117 9.10 -1.07 -6.25
CA PHE A 117 8.74 -2.41 -5.80
C PHE A 117 7.26 -2.69 -6.09
N ALA A 118 6.88 -3.97 -5.94
CA ALA A 118 5.50 -4.39 -6.00
C ALA A 118 4.91 -4.38 -4.59
N ASN A 119 3.74 -3.77 -4.42
CA ASN A 119 2.90 -3.96 -3.24
C ASN A 119 1.60 -4.62 -3.68
N GLY A 120 1.48 -5.95 -3.54
CA GLY A 120 0.40 -6.69 -4.19
C GLY A 120 0.43 -6.46 -5.70
N ILE A 121 -0.68 -5.98 -6.25
CA ILE A 121 -0.79 -5.60 -7.66
C ILE A 121 -0.25 -4.19 -7.96
N PHE A 122 0.02 -3.36 -6.96
CA PHE A 122 0.53 -2.00 -7.16
C PHE A 122 2.00 -1.99 -7.56
N MET A 123 2.34 -1.17 -8.55
CA MET A 123 3.68 -0.63 -8.69
C MET A 123 3.85 0.56 -7.76
N VAL A 124 4.85 0.50 -6.89
CA VAL A 124 5.15 1.57 -5.93
C VAL A 124 6.54 2.13 -6.21
N LEU A 125 6.62 3.44 -6.37
CA LEU A 125 7.86 4.22 -6.38
C LEU A 125 7.90 5.07 -5.11
N VAL A 126 9.00 4.99 -4.36
CA VAL A 126 9.27 5.87 -3.21
C VAL A 126 10.57 6.65 -3.42
N VAL A 127 10.55 7.94 -3.12
CA VAL A 127 11.72 8.84 -3.10
C VAL A 127 11.82 9.45 -1.70
N PRO A 128 12.53 8.77 -0.76
CA PRO A 128 12.45 9.09 0.67
C PRO A 128 12.86 10.52 1.03
N ASP A 129 13.89 11.06 0.37
CA ASP A 129 14.47 12.37 0.70
C ASP A 129 13.51 13.54 0.45
N ILE A 130 12.54 13.36 -0.45
CA ILE A 130 11.49 14.35 -0.75
C ILE A 130 10.10 13.88 -0.28
N GLY A 131 10.02 12.69 0.31
CA GLY A 131 8.77 12.09 0.79
C GLY A 131 7.75 11.78 -0.32
N LEU A 132 8.18 11.67 -1.58
CA LEU A 132 7.30 11.34 -2.69
C LEU A 132 7.02 9.83 -2.70
N GLU A 133 5.74 9.47 -2.78
CA GLU A 133 5.29 8.12 -3.07
C GLU A 133 4.31 8.14 -4.24
N VAL A 134 4.52 7.27 -5.21
CA VAL A 134 3.65 7.09 -6.38
C VAL A 134 3.23 5.63 -6.46
N ARG A 135 1.92 5.38 -6.57
CA ARG A 135 1.35 4.07 -6.83
C ARG A 135 0.64 4.05 -8.17
N PHE A 136 0.75 2.93 -8.88
CA PHE A 136 0.11 2.76 -10.17
C PHE A 136 -0.40 1.33 -10.38
N LEU A 137 -1.66 1.24 -10.83
CA LEU A 137 -2.25 0.05 -11.44
C LEU A 137 -2.54 0.37 -12.91
N PRO A 138 -1.75 -0.19 -13.85
CA PRO A 138 -1.99 -0.01 -15.27
C PRO A 138 -3.28 -0.72 -15.69
N GLN A 139 -3.83 -0.29 -16.83
CA GLN A 139 -4.91 -0.89 -17.63
C GLN A 139 -5.71 -2.03 -16.96
N GLY A 140 -7.01 -1.82 -16.75
CA GLY A 140 -7.93 -2.78 -16.13
C GLY A 140 -8.53 -2.20 -14.85
N TYR A 141 -7.67 -1.86 -13.89
CA TYR A 141 -8.04 -1.16 -12.66
C TYR A 141 -7.94 0.37 -12.78
N ASN A 142 -7.11 0.86 -13.72
CA ASN A 142 -6.96 2.28 -14.07
C ASN A 142 -6.76 3.20 -12.86
N TYR A 143 -5.88 2.79 -11.93
CA TYR A 143 -5.70 3.49 -10.66
C TYR A 143 -4.31 4.14 -10.56
N PHE A 144 -4.24 5.36 -10.05
CA PHE A 144 -2.98 5.98 -9.64
C PHE A 144 -3.14 6.71 -8.30
N ARG A 145 -2.04 6.86 -7.57
CA ARG A 145 -1.97 7.69 -6.37
C ARG A 145 -0.62 8.38 -6.27
N VAL A 146 -0.63 9.64 -5.89
CA VAL A 146 0.53 10.50 -5.65
C VAL A 146 0.40 11.04 -4.23
N VAL A 147 1.38 10.74 -3.39
CA VAL A 147 1.43 11.21 -2.00
C VAL A 147 2.68 12.05 -1.79
N VAL A 148 2.49 13.21 -1.16
CA VAL A 148 3.56 14.14 -0.84
C VAL A 148 3.36 14.76 0.55
N PRO A 149 4.44 15.17 1.26
CA PRO A 149 4.32 15.86 2.53
C PRO A 149 3.58 17.21 2.39
N SER A 150 2.42 17.37 3.02
CA SER A 150 1.63 18.62 2.90
C SER A 150 2.41 19.84 3.41
N ALA A 151 3.25 19.65 4.43
CA ALA A 151 4.04 20.74 5.01
C ALA A 151 5.01 21.39 4.01
N VAL A 152 5.38 20.67 2.94
CA VAL A 152 6.31 21.14 1.91
C VAL A 152 5.53 21.53 0.65
N TYR A 153 4.61 20.67 0.21
CA TYR A 153 4.03 20.74 -1.14
C TYR A 153 2.61 21.32 -1.20
N TYR A 154 1.90 21.45 -0.07
CA TYR A 154 0.55 22.05 -0.10
C TYR A 154 0.61 23.48 -0.65
N ASN A 155 -0.19 23.78 -1.68
CA ASN A 155 -0.16 25.03 -2.46
C ASN A 155 1.17 25.36 -3.17
N ASN A 156 2.14 24.45 -3.18
CA ASN A 156 3.44 24.58 -3.86
C ASN A 156 3.57 23.58 -5.02
N THR A 157 2.46 23.22 -5.65
CA THR A 157 2.42 22.32 -6.82
C THR A 157 1.53 22.88 -7.91
N ASP A 158 1.83 22.60 -9.18
CA ASP A 158 0.89 22.71 -10.29
C ASP A 158 0.59 21.34 -10.94
N GLY A 159 -0.30 21.32 -11.93
CA GLY A 159 -0.84 20.11 -12.54
C GLY A 159 -2.28 19.82 -12.14
N LEU A 160 -2.80 18.65 -12.54
CA LEU A 160 -4.17 18.21 -12.26
C LEU A 160 -4.43 17.97 -10.76
N CYS A 161 -3.40 17.55 -10.00
CA CYS A 161 -3.48 17.33 -8.55
C CYS A 161 -3.39 18.62 -7.72
N ALA A 162 -3.07 19.76 -8.32
CA ALA A 162 -2.96 20.99 -7.57
C ALA A 162 -4.32 21.39 -7.00
N ALA A 163 -4.36 21.70 -5.70
CA ALA A 163 -5.59 22.08 -5.00
C ALA A 163 -6.36 23.14 -5.77
N ALA A 164 -7.52 22.77 -6.30
CA ALA A 164 -8.44 23.70 -6.91
C ALA A 164 -8.82 24.74 -5.84
N LYS A 165 -8.75 26.03 -6.19
CA LYS A 165 -9.25 27.11 -5.32
C LYS A 165 -10.78 27.12 -5.35
N SER A 166 -11.44 26.05 -4.93
CA SER A 166 -12.89 25.97 -4.79
C SER A 166 -13.27 26.15 -3.32
N THR A 167 -13.88 27.30 -3.00
CA THR A 167 -14.57 27.47 -1.72
C THR A 167 -15.85 26.65 -1.74
N CYS A 168 -15.84 25.45 -1.19
CA CYS A 168 -17.04 24.66 -0.98
C CYS A 168 -17.85 25.26 0.18
N THR A 169 -18.67 26.27 -0.11
CA THR A 169 -19.75 26.71 0.80
C THR A 169 -21.07 26.25 0.22
N GLN A 170 -21.74 25.37 0.98
CA GLN A 170 -23.12 24.90 0.85
C GLN A 170 -23.37 23.59 0.07
N MET A 171 -23.89 22.63 0.84
CA MET A 171 -24.59 21.38 0.49
C MET A 171 -25.87 21.68 -0.30
N THR A 172 -25.72 22.19 -1.51
CA THR A 172 -26.74 22.10 -2.56
C THR A 172 -26.07 21.45 -3.75
N PRO A 173 -26.78 20.64 -4.57
CA PRO A 173 -26.22 20.07 -5.79
C PRO A 173 -25.78 21.23 -6.67
N LYS A 174 -24.50 21.57 -6.61
CA LYS A 174 -23.95 22.62 -7.46
C LYS A 174 -23.66 21.92 -8.76
N SER A 175 -24.48 22.24 -9.77
CA SER A 175 -24.01 22.25 -11.14
C SER A 175 -22.75 23.11 -11.18
N VAL A 176 -21.60 22.46 -11.05
CA VAL A 176 -20.30 23.09 -11.30
C VAL A 176 -20.35 23.55 -12.75
N LYS A 177 -20.46 24.87 -12.95
CA LYS A 177 -20.38 25.49 -14.27
C LYS A 177 -18.99 25.22 -14.84
N GLY A 178 -18.84 24.10 -15.54
CA GLY A 178 -17.57 23.61 -16.07
C GLY A 178 -17.66 22.17 -16.55
N HIS A 179 -18.49 21.33 -15.92
CA HIS A 179 -18.77 20.00 -16.44
C HIS A 179 -19.70 20.17 -17.65
N GLY A 180 -19.35 19.55 -18.78
CA GLY A 180 -20.29 19.36 -19.88
C GLY A 180 -21.56 18.67 -19.39
N ALA A 181 -22.60 18.61 -20.23
CA ALA A 181 -23.72 17.74 -19.91
C ALA A 181 -23.16 16.33 -19.61
N PRO A 182 -23.61 15.65 -18.53
CA PRO A 182 -23.13 14.31 -18.22
C PRO A 182 -23.31 13.42 -19.46
N PRO A 183 -22.35 12.52 -19.72
CA PRO A 183 -22.30 11.75 -20.97
C PRO A 183 -23.58 10.94 -21.21
N CYS A 184 -24.28 10.58 -20.13
CA CYS A 184 -25.60 9.99 -20.15
C CYS A 184 -26.35 10.29 -18.84
N VAL A 185 -27.62 9.87 -18.75
CA VAL A 185 -28.42 9.96 -17.52
C VAL A 185 -28.66 8.53 -17.04
N PRO A 186 -28.13 8.15 -15.85
CA PRO A 186 -28.32 6.80 -15.32
C PRO A 186 -29.79 6.46 -15.10
N THR A 187 -30.15 5.21 -15.35
CA THR A 187 -31.49 4.68 -15.00
C THR A 187 -31.57 4.37 -13.50
N HIS A 188 -32.79 4.17 -12.99
CA HIS A 188 -32.99 3.77 -11.60
C HIS A 188 -32.28 2.45 -11.26
N GLU A 189 -32.27 1.45 -12.15
CA GLU A 189 -31.60 0.17 -11.91
C GLU A 189 -30.08 0.35 -11.80
N GLN A 190 -29.50 1.21 -12.65
CA GLN A 190 -28.08 1.50 -12.64
C GLN A 190 -27.65 2.23 -11.36
N SER A 191 -28.39 3.25 -10.93
CA SER A 191 -28.12 3.92 -9.66
C SER A 191 -28.39 3.02 -8.45
N HIS A 192 -29.39 2.14 -8.51
CA HIS A 192 -29.70 1.22 -7.41
C HIS A 192 -28.57 0.23 -7.14
N TRP A 193 -27.86 -0.25 -8.17
CA TRP A 193 -26.67 -1.07 -7.96
C TRP A 193 -25.58 -0.34 -7.17
N CYS A 194 -25.39 0.96 -7.42
CA CYS A 194 -24.38 1.76 -6.72
C CYS A 194 -24.72 1.99 -5.24
N GLU A 195 -25.96 1.75 -4.80
CA GLU A 195 -26.34 1.82 -3.38
C GLU A 195 -25.59 0.77 -2.52
N ASN A 196 -24.95 -0.22 -3.14
CA ASN A 196 -24.11 -1.19 -2.43
C ASN A 196 -22.95 -0.55 -1.66
N LEU A 197 -22.49 0.66 -2.03
CA LEU A 197 -21.52 1.45 -1.25
C LEU A 197 -22.01 1.82 0.17
N PHE A 198 -23.32 1.74 0.40
CA PHE A 198 -23.96 2.02 1.69
C PHE A 198 -24.32 0.74 2.47
N LEU A 199 -23.83 -0.43 2.05
CA LEU A 199 -23.96 -1.66 2.85
C LEU A 199 -23.14 -1.54 4.16
N PRO A 200 -23.58 -2.21 5.25
CA PRO A 200 -22.89 -2.14 6.54
C PRO A 200 -21.40 -2.52 6.53
N ILE A 201 -20.96 -3.33 5.55
CA ILE A 201 -19.54 -3.69 5.41
C ILE A 201 -18.66 -2.46 5.13
N PHE A 202 -19.21 -1.42 4.48
CA PHE A 202 -18.50 -0.17 4.19
C PHE A 202 -18.63 0.89 5.30
N GLU A 203 -19.52 0.68 6.29
CA GLU A 203 -19.78 1.60 7.40
C GLU A 203 -18.51 2.06 8.14
N PRO A 204 -17.52 1.19 8.44
CA PRO A 204 -16.31 1.61 9.13
C PRO A 204 -15.53 2.73 8.40
N CYS A 205 -15.75 2.88 7.09
CA CYS A 205 -15.01 3.77 6.22
C CYS A 205 -15.63 5.15 6.01
N TRP A 206 -16.95 5.30 6.20
CA TRP A 206 -17.69 6.50 5.79
C TRP A 206 -17.19 7.80 6.46
N ASP A 207 -16.58 7.70 7.64
CA ASP A 207 -15.97 8.84 8.35
C ASP A 207 -14.59 9.25 7.78
N LYS A 208 -13.99 8.42 6.93
CA LYS A 208 -12.67 8.63 6.32
C LYS A 208 -12.76 8.98 4.84
N VAL A 209 -13.64 8.29 4.11
CA VAL A 209 -13.83 8.43 2.67
C VAL A 209 -15.31 8.63 2.40
N ASP A 210 -15.68 9.74 1.76
CA ASP A 210 -17.07 10.05 1.42
C ASP A 210 -17.57 9.09 0.31
N PRO A 211 -18.56 8.22 0.57
CA PRO A 211 -19.08 7.31 -0.45
C PRO A 211 -19.89 8.02 -1.55
N CYS A 212 -20.29 9.28 -1.37
CA CYS A 212 -21.13 9.99 -2.34
C CYS A 212 -20.43 10.20 -3.68
N ASP A 213 -19.15 10.59 -3.66
CA ASP A 213 -18.40 10.79 -4.91
C ASP A 213 -18.27 9.46 -5.67
N PHE A 214 -18.06 8.34 -4.96
CA PHE A 214 -17.98 7.00 -5.56
C PHE A 214 -19.33 6.48 -6.06
N PHE A 215 -20.44 6.90 -5.45
CA PHE A 215 -21.79 6.58 -5.92
C PHE A 215 -22.12 7.31 -7.23
N ASP A 216 -21.75 8.58 -7.33
CA ASP A 216 -22.00 9.41 -8.51
C ASP A 216 -21.18 8.93 -9.71
N THR A 217 -19.89 8.57 -9.48
CA THR A 217 -19.02 7.98 -10.51
C THR A 217 -19.51 6.59 -10.92
N CYS A 218 -19.85 5.72 -9.97
CA CYS A 218 -20.45 4.41 -10.24
C CYS A 218 -21.67 4.49 -11.16
N SER A 219 -22.61 5.38 -10.84
CA SER A 219 -23.84 5.54 -11.62
C SER A 219 -23.52 5.99 -13.06
N THR A 220 -22.52 6.87 -13.20
CA THR A 220 -22.07 7.38 -14.50
C THR A 220 -21.36 6.31 -15.31
N ASP A 221 -20.46 5.54 -14.71
CA ASP A 221 -19.69 4.48 -15.36
C ASP A 221 -20.57 3.34 -15.86
N ILE A 222 -21.52 2.89 -15.04
CA ILE A 222 -22.51 1.88 -15.45
C ILE A 222 -23.36 2.40 -16.61
N CYS A 223 -23.73 3.67 -16.57
CA CYS A 223 -24.52 4.30 -17.62
C CYS A 223 -23.76 4.44 -18.95
N VAL A 224 -22.50 4.90 -18.92
CA VAL A 224 -21.65 5.07 -20.10
C VAL A 224 -21.29 3.72 -20.73
N SER A 225 -20.97 2.73 -19.90
CA SER A 225 -20.68 1.36 -20.36
C SER A 225 -21.93 0.58 -20.75
N ASN A 226 -23.13 1.14 -20.51
CA ASN A 226 -24.42 0.50 -20.75
C ASN A 226 -24.54 -0.87 -20.06
N GLN A 227 -23.96 -0.98 -18.87
CA GLN A 227 -24.07 -2.13 -17.98
C GLN A 227 -25.21 -1.93 -16.99
N THR A 228 -25.53 -2.98 -16.22
CA THR A 228 -26.47 -2.92 -15.09
C THR A 228 -25.77 -3.00 -13.74
N GLU A 229 -24.54 -3.50 -13.71
CA GLU A 229 -23.70 -3.69 -12.53
C GLU A 229 -22.23 -3.44 -12.91
N SER A 230 -21.46 -2.90 -11.97
CA SER A 230 -20.00 -2.73 -12.08
C SER A 230 -19.39 -2.70 -10.69
N CYS A 231 -18.19 -3.28 -10.54
CA CYS A 231 -17.47 -3.40 -9.27
C CYS A 231 -16.34 -2.37 -9.13
N TRP A 232 -15.95 -1.68 -10.20
CA TRP A 232 -14.78 -0.80 -10.21
C TRP A 232 -14.85 0.33 -9.18
N SER A 233 -16.01 0.96 -9.00
CA SER A 233 -16.16 2.04 -8.02
C SER A 233 -16.18 1.52 -6.58
N LEU A 234 -16.71 0.32 -6.33
CA LEU A 234 -16.69 -0.30 -5.01
C LEU A 234 -15.27 -0.73 -4.64
N GLU A 235 -14.55 -1.28 -5.60
CA GLU A 235 -13.13 -1.62 -5.45
C GLU A 235 -12.29 -0.39 -5.16
N ALA A 236 -12.44 0.69 -5.93
CA ALA A 236 -11.75 1.94 -5.68
C ALA A 236 -12.08 2.50 -4.28
N TYR A 237 -13.32 2.39 -3.83
CA TYR A 237 -13.71 2.80 -2.49
C TYR A 237 -13.04 1.97 -1.39
N ALA A 238 -13.05 0.63 -1.53
CA ALA A 238 -12.40 -0.27 -0.59
C ALA A 238 -10.87 -0.07 -0.54
N MET A 239 -10.27 0.25 -1.69
CA MET A 239 -8.87 0.58 -1.83
C MET A 239 -8.51 1.88 -1.09
N GLU A 240 -9.25 2.96 -1.28
CA GLU A 240 -9.06 4.20 -0.50
C GLU A 240 -9.24 3.96 1.00
N CYS A 241 -10.21 3.13 1.36
CA CYS A 241 -10.42 2.73 2.74
C CYS A 241 -9.16 2.12 3.38
N THR A 242 -8.49 1.25 2.62
CA THR A 242 -7.28 0.57 3.03
C THR A 242 -6.13 1.57 3.25
N PHE A 243 -6.02 2.59 2.41
CA PHE A 243 -5.03 3.67 2.61
C PHE A 243 -5.32 4.50 3.88
N HIS A 244 -6.58 4.63 4.27
CA HIS A 244 -6.98 5.19 5.56
C HIS A 244 -6.94 4.20 6.74
N GLY A 245 -6.44 2.99 6.50
CA GLY A 245 -6.18 1.96 7.51
C GLY A 245 -7.34 1.09 7.90
N ILE A 246 -8.38 1.08 7.08
CA ILE A 246 -9.54 0.23 7.23
C ILE A 246 -9.58 -0.69 6.01
N CYS A 247 -9.14 -1.92 6.16
CA CYS A 247 -9.24 -2.89 5.09
C CYS A 247 -10.57 -3.65 5.19
N LEU A 248 -11.25 -3.81 4.04
CA LEU A 248 -12.59 -4.39 3.95
C LEU A 248 -12.56 -5.69 3.14
N GLU A 249 -13.10 -6.79 3.69
CA GLU A 249 -13.36 -8.05 2.97
C GLU A 249 -14.79 -8.01 2.42
N TRP A 250 -14.99 -7.34 1.28
CA TRP A 250 -16.30 -6.92 0.79
C TRP A 250 -16.84 -7.78 -0.37
N ARG A 251 -15.98 -8.54 -1.07
CA ARG A 251 -16.39 -9.44 -2.15
C ARG A 251 -16.83 -10.79 -1.60
N ASN A 252 -17.62 -11.51 -2.39
CA ASN A 252 -17.95 -12.91 -2.13
C ASN A 252 -18.32 -13.63 -3.44
N ASP A 253 -18.54 -14.95 -3.38
CA ASP A 253 -18.87 -15.80 -4.54
C ASP A 253 -20.07 -15.31 -5.38
N THR A 254 -20.94 -14.47 -4.82
CA THR A 254 -22.13 -13.93 -5.48
C THR A 254 -22.08 -12.42 -5.72
N PHE A 255 -21.05 -11.73 -5.22
CA PHE A 255 -20.96 -10.27 -5.25
C PHE A 255 -19.53 -9.85 -5.57
N CYS A 256 -19.34 -9.30 -6.77
CA CYS A 256 -18.04 -8.84 -7.26
C CYS A 256 -16.93 -9.91 -7.11
N HIS A 257 -17.28 -11.16 -7.42
CA HIS A 257 -16.35 -12.30 -7.37
C HIS A 257 -15.22 -12.12 -8.39
N GLU A 258 -14.00 -12.40 -7.95
CA GLU A 258 -12.81 -12.43 -8.79
C GLU A 258 -12.31 -13.88 -8.95
N GLU A 259 -12.09 -14.31 -10.19
CA GLU A 259 -11.60 -15.65 -10.50
C GLU A 259 -10.06 -15.70 -10.39
N CYS A 260 -9.55 -16.65 -9.60
CA CYS A 260 -8.11 -16.88 -9.47
C CYS A 260 -7.60 -18.04 -10.33
N PRO A 261 -6.30 -18.02 -10.72
CA PRO A 261 -5.65 -19.16 -11.34
C PRO A 261 -5.78 -20.45 -10.50
N GLU A 262 -5.72 -21.60 -11.17
CA GLU A 262 -5.87 -22.90 -10.52
C GLU A 262 -4.92 -23.06 -9.31
N GLY A 263 -5.48 -23.43 -8.16
CA GLY A 263 -4.73 -23.63 -6.92
C GLY A 263 -4.54 -22.39 -6.05
N LYS A 264 -4.98 -21.21 -6.50
CA LYS A 264 -4.99 -19.96 -5.72
C LYS A 264 -6.41 -19.58 -5.27
N GLU A 265 -6.49 -18.79 -4.21
CA GLU A 265 -7.73 -18.25 -3.65
C GLU A 265 -7.69 -16.72 -3.65
N PHE A 266 -8.80 -16.09 -4.03
CA PHE A 266 -8.93 -14.63 -3.92
C PHE A 266 -9.11 -14.26 -2.46
N ARG A 267 -8.34 -13.27 -1.99
CA ARG A 267 -8.47 -12.71 -0.65
C ARG A 267 -8.19 -11.22 -0.66
N GLU A 268 -8.89 -10.51 0.20
CA GLU A 268 -8.63 -9.14 0.58
C GLU A 268 -7.81 -9.08 1.87
N CYS A 269 -7.25 -7.90 2.17
CA CYS A 269 -6.58 -7.64 3.45
C CYS A 269 -5.39 -8.54 3.77
N VAL A 270 -4.63 -8.94 2.73
CA VAL A 270 -3.42 -9.74 2.89
C VAL A 270 -2.21 -8.81 3.05
N CYS A 271 -1.39 -9.03 4.10
CA CYS A 271 -0.15 -8.28 4.28
C CYS A 271 0.88 -8.65 3.18
N PRO A 272 1.48 -7.68 2.48
CA PRO A 272 2.43 -7.94 1.39
C PRO A 272 3.83 -8.36 1.85
N ASP A 273 4.31 -7.86 3.00
CA ASP A 273 5.67 -8.11 3.57
C ASP A 273 5.97 -9.57 3.92
N ASN A 274 4.94 -10.38 3.73
CA ASN A 274 4.81 -11.77 4.07
C ASN A 274 4.99 -12.65 2.80
N LEU A 275 5.08 -12.06 1.61
CA LEU A 275 5.19 -12.77 0.34
C LEU A 275 6.61 -13.28 -0.01
N ASP A 276 7.60 -13.17 0.88
CA ASP A 276 8.94 -13.81 0.76
C ASP A 276 8.90 -15.35 0.92
N GLY A 277 7.78 -15.97 0.54
CA GLY A 277 7.62 -17.42 0.36
C GLY A 277 7.23 -18.20 1.61
N ASP A 278 7.18 -17.64 2.81
CA ASP A 278 6.86 -18.42 4.03
C ASP A 278 5.67 -17.90 4.85
N ALA A 279 5.03 -16.77 4.51
CA ALA A 279 3.95 -16.26 5.36
C ALA A 279 2.66 -17.07 5.30
N THR A 280 2.37 -17.69 4.17
CA THR A 280 1.21 -18.57 4.05
C THR A 280 1.37 -19.85 4.89
N CYS A 281 2.55 -20.07 5.48
CA CYS A 281 2.86 -21.20 6.34
C CYS A 281 2.46 -21.00 7.80
N TYR A 282 2.04 -19.79 8.19
CA TYR A 282 1.62 -19.46 9.55
C TYR A 282 0.21 -18.85 9.51
N GLU A 283 -0.77 -19.51 10.14
CA GLU A 283 -2.18 -19.07 10.09
C GLU A 283 -2.41 -17.66 10.68
N ASP A 284 -1.54 -17.21 11.58
CA ASP A 284 -1.64 -15.90 12.22
C ASP A 284 -1.40 -14.71 11.25
N TRP A 285 -0.93 -14.97 10.03
CA TRP A 285 -0.45 -13.94 9.09
C TRP A 285 -1.44 -13.67 7.94
N TYR A 286 -2.59 -14.35 7.95
CA TYR A 286 -3.60 -14.33 6.88
C TYR A 286 -4.70 -13.27 7.02
N HIS A 287 -4.79 -12.58 8.17
CA HIS A 287 -5.88 -11.63 8.47
C HIS A 287 -5.35 -10.41 9.26
N GLY A 288 -4.31 -9.77 8.74
CA GLY A 288 -3.75 -8.58 9.37
C GLY A 288 -4.55 -7.33 8.97
N GLY A 289 -5.24 -6.70 9.93
CA GLY A 289 -5.57 -5.27 9.77
C GLY A 289 -4.29 -4.45 9.53
N LYS A 290 -4.40 -3.24 8.94
CA LYS A 290 -3.23 -2.38 8.61
C LYS A 290 -2.24 -2.21 9.76
N GLU A 291 -2.72 -2.24 11.00
CA GLU A 291 -1.91 -2.19 12.22
C GLU A 291 -0.90 -3.33 12.40
N ASN A 292 -1.05 -4.43 11.64
CA ASN A 292 -0.22 -5.62 11.70
C ASN A 292 0.66 -5.81 10.44
N CYS A 293 0.61 -4.88 9.47
CA CYS A 293 1.40 -4.94 8.25
C CYS A 293 2.40 -3.77 8.19
N ASP A 294 3.60 -3.98 7.66
CA ASP A 294 4.57 -2.89 7.43
C ASP A 294 4.20 -2.08 6.17
N LEU A 295 3.60 -2.74 5.17
CA LEU A 295 2.98 -2.18 3.97
C LEU A 295 1.44 -2.23 4.05
N ASP A 296 0.77 -1.38 3.28
CA ASP A 296 -0.70 -1.44 3.20
C ASP A 296 -1.16 -2.83 2.73
N PRO A 297 -2.17 -3.43 3.38
CA PRO A 297 -2.78 -4.67 2.91
C PRO A 297 -3.27 -4.56 1.46
N VAL A 298 -3.32 -5.69 0.77
CA VAL A 298 -3.71 -5.77 -0.64
C VAL A 298 -4.75 -6.87 -0.85
N GLU A 299 -5.55 -6.73 -1.90
CA GLU A 299 -6.37 -7.81 -2.45
C GLU A 299 -5.69 -8.49 -3.63
N GLY A 300 -6.01 -9.75 -3.87
CA GLY A 300 -5.47 -10.52 -4.99
C GLY A 300 -5.59 -12.03 -4.83
N CYS A 301 -4.94 -12.75 -5.75
CA CYS A 301 -4.90 -14.21 -5.74
C CYS A 301 -3.67 -14.73 -5.02
N PHE A 302 -3.89 -15.44 -3.92
CA PHE A 302 -2.83 -15.97 -3.05
C PHE A 302 -2.93 -17.48 -2.93
N CYS A 303 -1.82 -18.12 -2.56
CA CYS A 303 -1.86 -19.54 -2.22
C CYS A 303 -2.73 -19.77 -0.96
N PRO A 304 -3.43 -20.91 -0.87
CA PRO A 304 -4.23 -21.25 0.30
C PRO A 304 -3.37 -21.49 1.55
N PRO A 305 -3.94 -21.34 2.77
CA PRO A 305 -3.22 -21.55 4.01
C PRO A 305 -2.48 -22.90 4.06
N GLY A 306 -1.21 -22.87 4.49
CA GLY A 306 -0.32 -24.03 4.55
C GLY A 306 0.43 -24.33 3.24
N THR A 307 0.28 -23.50 2.21
CA THR A 307 0.98 -23.63 0.92
C THR A 307 1.63 -22.33 0.51
N ARG A 308 2.78 -22.37 -0.16
CA ARG A 308 3.52 -21.20 -0.65
C ARG A 308 3.70 -21.25 -2.16
N GLU A 309 3.87 -20.09 -2.78
CA GLU A 309 4.15 -19.99 -4.21
C GLU A 309 5.61 -20.37 -4.50
N ASP A 310 5.82 -21.20 -5.53
CA ASP A 310 7.16 -21.57 -6.01
C ASP A 310 7.66 -20.64 -7.14
N GLU A 311 8.85 -20.91 -7.68
CA GLU A 311 9.44 -20.12 -8.78
C GLU A 311 8.60 -20.13 -10.08
N ASN A 312 7.68 -21.08 -10.23
CA ASN A 312 6.80 -21.22 -11.38
C ASN A 312 5.41 -20.60 -11.14
N GLY A 313 5.16 -20.09 -9.93
CA GLY A 313 3.86 -19.54 -9.54
C GLY A 313 2.86 -20.58 -9.02
N GLU A 314 3.30 -21.81 -8.76
CA GLU A 314 2.46 -22.91 -8.27
C GLU A 314 2.45 -22.97 -6.74
N CYS A 315 1.29 -23.28 -6.15
CA CYS A 315 1.15 -23.41 -4.70
C CYS A 315 1.61 -24.78 -4.22
N VAL A 316 2.77 -24.82 -3.55
CA VAL A 316 3.38 -26.03 -2.99
C VAL A 316 3.24 -26.06 -1.46
N PRO A 317 3.11 -27.23 -0.81
CA PRO A 317 3.05 -27.30 0.64
C PRO A 317 4.25 -26.62 1.31
N CYS A 318 3.99 -25.86 2.36
CA CYS A 318 5.03 -25.31 3.21
C CYS A 318 5.94 -26.43 3.75
N PHE A 319 7.27 -26.28 3.61
CA PHE A 319 8.20 -27.28 4.13
C PHE A 319 8.21 -27.25 5.67
N THR A 320 7.46 -28.15 6.30
CA THR A 320 7.70 -28.51 7.70
C THR A 320 8.97 -29.35 7.78
N THR A 321 10.15 -28.75 7.68
CA THR A 321 11.30 -29.42 8.29
C THR A 321 11.01 -29.50 9.79
N PRO A 322 11.01 -30.68 10.41
CA PRO A 322 10.93 -30.74 11.85
C PRO A 322 12.16 -30.01 12.37
N VAL A 323 11.98 -28.88 13.04
CA VAL A 323 13.02 -28.42 13.98
C VAL A 323 13.28 -29.63 14.87
N PRO A 324 14.51 -30.18 14.90
CA PRO A 324 14.78 -31.32 15.77
C PRO A 324 14.46 -30.88 17.18
N SER A 325 13.41 -31.48 17.75
CA SER A 325 13.09 -31.35 19.15
C SER A 325 14.28 -31.88 19.93
N THR A 326 15.18 -30.99 20.33
CA THR A 326 16.24 -31.32 21.28
C THR A 326 15.61 -31.39 22.66
N THR A 327 14.74 -32.37 22.87
CA THR A 327 14.33 -32.84 24.19
C THR A 327 15.07 -34.13 24.50
N GLY A 328 16.22 -33.95 25.15
CA GLY A 328 16.68 -34.80 26.23
C GLY A 328 17.36 -36.11 25.87
N THR A 329 18.69 -36.11 25.85
CA THR A 329 19.42 -37.10 26.66
C THR A 329 20.55 -36.41 27.39
N LYS A 330 20.32 -36.24 28.69
CA LYS A 330 21.28 -35.74 29.67
C LYS A 330 22.35 -36.82 29.84
N VAL A 331 23.44 -36.73 29.09
CA VAL A 331 24.67 -37.46 29.42
C VAL A 331 25.61 -36.47 30.09
N THR A 332 25.87 -36.76 31.35
CA THR A 332 26.80 -36.10 32.26
C THR A 332 28.19 -35.98 31.65
N SER A 333 28.67 -34.74 31.54
CA SER A 333 30.09 -34.42 31.40
C SER A 333 30.46 -33.48 32.53
N GLU A 334 31.26 -33.98 33.48
CA GLU A 334 31.86 -33.21 34.55
C GLU A 334 32.68 -32.05 33.97
N VAL A 335 32.36 -30.82 34.37
CA VAL A 335 33.21 -29.66 34.11
C VAL A 335 34.17 -29.54 35.29
N THR A 336 35.36 -30.10 35.13
CA THR A 336 36.49 -29.81 36.01
C THR A 336 36.95 -28.38 35.72
N SER A 337 36.62 -27.46 36.63
CA SER A 337 37.13 -26.09 36.65
C SER A 337 38.65 -26.10 36.83
N THR A 338 39.41 -25.76 35.80
CA THR A 338 40.80 -25.33 35.93
C THR A 338 40.84 -23.81 35.99
N GLY A 339 41.21 -23.28 37.16
CA GLY A 339 41.28 -21.85 37.45
C GLY A 339 42.35 -21.08 36.66
N PRO A 340 42.37 -19.74 36.78
CA PRO A 340 43.30 -18.86 36.07
C PRO A 340 44.72 -18.92 36.65
N PRO A 341 45.76 -18.61 35.86
CA PRO A 341 47.15 -18.64 36.34
C PRO A 341 47.45 -17.38 37.16
N GLU A 342 47.74 -17.55 38.46
CA GLU A 342 48.36 -16.50 39.28
C GLU A 342 49.88 -16.53 39.12
N THR A 343 50.43 -15.37 38.75
CA THR A 343 51.86 -15.05 38.74
C THR A 343 52.34 -14.69 40.14
N THR A 344 53.36 -15.43 40.60
CA THR A 344 54.06 -15.21 41.87
C THR A 344 54.94 -13.96 41.83
N THR A 345 54.80 -13.06 42.81
CA THR A 345 55.94 -12.31 43.38
C THR A 345 55.77 -12.17 44.89
N SER A 346 56.89 -12.27 45.59
CA SER A 346 57.06 -12.50 47.02
C SER A 346 57.13 -11.20 47.84
N GLY A 347 56.59 -11.22 49.07
CA GLY A 347 56.91 -10.25 50.12
C GLY A 347 55.89 -10.26 51.28
N PRO A 348 56.29 -10.14 52.56
CA PRO A 348 55.62 -10.87 53.64
C PRO A 348 54.77 -10.02 54.61
N SER A 349 53.78 -10.70 55.19
CA SER A 349 53.32 -10.67 56.60
C SER A 349 52.87 -9.33 57.23
N SER A 350 51.58 -9.22 57.56
CA SER A 350 51.11 -9.30 58.95
C SER A 350 49.62 -8.99 59.10
N THR A 351 49.04 -9.73 60.03
CA THR A 351 47.64 -9.86 60.47
C THR A 351 47.15 -8.64 61.24
N VAL A 352 45.92 -8.16 61.01
CA VAL A 352 45.07 -7.59 62.08
C VAL A 352 43.59 -7.92 61.83
N THR A 353 42.97 -8.37 62.90
CA THR A 353 41.64 -8.95 63.09
C THR A 353 40.56 -7.89 63.37
N THR A 354 39.30 -8.35 63.36
CA THR A 354 38.07 -7.78 63.99
C THR A 354 37.23 -6.86 63.08
N GLY A 355 35.90 -6.94 63.04
CA GLY A 355 34.94 -7.69 63.85
C GLY A 355 33.54 -7.62 63.23
N ALA A 356 32.70 -8.57 63.65
CA ALA A 356 31.32 -8.80 63.22
C ALA A 356 30.34 -7.66 63.56
N SER A 357 29.21 -7.56 62.86
CA SER A 357 27.91 -8.05 63.37
C SER A 357 26.72 -7.57 62.51
N THR A 358 25.92 -8.55 62.02
CA THR A 358 24.43 -8.68 62.05
C THR A 358 23.54 -7.50 61.59
N THR A 359 22.41 -7.62 60.89
CA THR A 359 21.45 -8.68 60.48
C THR A 359 20.40 -7.92 59.64
N GLY A 360 19.99 -8.36 58.45
CA GLY A 360 18.82 -9.24 58.25
C GLY A 360 17.58 -8.43 57.78
N PRO A 361 17.01 -8.70 56.59
CA PRO A 361 15.91 -7.94 56.00
C PRO A 361 14.53 -8.56 56.24
N THR A 362 13.50 -7.71 56.21
CA THR A 362 12.08 -8.06 56.29
C THR A 362 11.54 -8.45 54.91
N THR A 363 10.76 -9.51 54.90
CA THR A 363 10.03 -10.17 53.81
C THR A 363 8.68 -9.52 53.44
N ILE A 364 8.14 -9.92 52.27
CA ILE A 364 6.68 -10.09 51.92
C ILE A 364 5.92 -8.77 51.60
N GLU A 365 4.97 -8.59 50.66
CA GLU A 365 4.12 -9.32 49.67
C GLU A 365 3.60 -8.19 48.73
N VAL A 366 3.54 -8.23 47.39
CA VAL A 366 2.59 -8.86 46.44
C VAL A 366 1.14 -9.07 46.91
N MET A 367 0.24 -8.22 46.39
CA MET A 367 -1.19 -8.41 46.02
C MET A 367 -1.66 -7.01 45.56
N LEU A 368 -2.34 -6.76 44.44
CA LEU A 368 -3.15 -7.54 43.49
C LEU A 368 -2.97 -6.96 42.09
#